data_AF-A0A7C2I538-F1
#
_entry.id   AF-A0A7C2I538-F1
#
_cell.length_a   1.000
_cell.length_b   1.000
_cell.length_c   1.000
_cell.angle_alpha   90.00
_cell.angle_beta   90.00
_cell.angle_gamma   90.00
#
_symmetry.space_group_name_H-M   'P 1'
#
loop_
_entity.id
_entity.type
_entity.pdbx_description
1 polymer ?
#
loop_
_entity_poly.entity_id
_entity_poly.type
_entity_poly.pdbx_seq_one_letter_code
_entity_poly.pdbx_strand_id
1 'polypeptide(L)'
;MSQAEQLWRRLNAQVIEAGNCMHCGACAGLNPDLVGIADTAAGPLPHLKRPPAASDEPGLALAWAVCPGRGVPFPELFDHLGARPVSWLLGPYRAIYLGHATEERIRRRAASGGVITALLIHLLETGRATAAVVVRVGLRTPECAEAVLARSREEILAASQSAYEVLPALHLLPEIANSAGPVAMVALPEQAAAVRMLQAAGNRGACKIGFVAGPTWGRTCIAARCAPSWPATGLDRKRRSARSSGGPASGPGGFESSWPTGGCLKRPSFTTTISPLSIWRATR
;
A
#
# COMPACT_ATOMS: atom_id res chain seq x y z
N MET A 1 -19.16 20.06 22.81
CA MET A 1 -18.48 19.21 21.81
C MET A 1 -16.98 19.44 21.96
N SER A 2 -16.24 18.40 22.34
CA SER A 2 -14.79 18.49 22.59
C SER A 2 -14.02 18.81 21.31
N GLN A 3 -12.79 19.30 21.44
CA GLN A 3 -11.91 19.52 20.29
C GLN A 3 -11.62 18.21 19.53
N ALA A 4 -11.46 17.09 20.25
CA ALA A 4 -11.31 15.76 19.68
C ALA A 4 -12.51 15.37 18.80
N GLU A 5 -13.74 15.59 19.28
CA GLU A 5 -14.96 15.33 18.49
C GLU A 5 -15.02 16.19 17.22
N GLN A 6 -14.63 17.47 17.32
CA GLN A 6 -14.58 18.38 16.17
C GLN A 6 -13.57 17.92 15.11
N LEU A 7 -12.38 17.50 15.54
CA LEU A 7 -11.33 16.99 14.65
C LEU A 7 -11.78 15.72 13.92
N TRP A 8 -12.38 14.76 14.63
CA TRP A 8 -12.90 13.56 13.99
C TRP A 8 -14.02 13.88 13.00
N ARG A 9 -15.00 14.72 13.38
CA ARG A 9 -16.09 15.13 12.48
C ARG A 9 -15.55 15.77 11.21
N ARG A 10 -14.53 16.62 11.34
CA ARG A 10 -13.86 17.24 10.20
C ARG A 10 -13.18 16.21 9.31
N LEU A 11 -12.41 15.29 9.89
CA LEU A 11 -11.76 14.20 9.16
C LEU A 11 -12.79 13.33 8.42
N ASN A 12 -13.87 12.96 9.10
CA ASN A 12 -14.95 12.16 8.53
C ASN A 12 -15.62 12.87 7.35
N ALA A 13 -16.09 14.10 7.55
CA ALA A 13 -16.82 14.84 6.51
C ALA A 13 -15.93 15.21 5.31
N GLN A 14 -14.71 15.69 5.53
CA GLN A 14 -13.86 16.24 4.46
C GLN A 14 -13.01 15.20 3.75
N VAL A 15 -12.75 14.05 4.39
CA VAL A 15 -11.88 13.00 3.82
C VAL A 15 -12.63 11.71 3.56
N ILE A 16 -13.35 11.17 4.54
CA ILE A 16 -13.97 9.85 4.42
C ILE A 16 -15.23 9.93 3.56
N GLU A 17 -16.23 10.72 3.99
CA GLU A 17 -17.51 10.86 3.29
C GLU A 17 -17.37 11.55 1.94
N ALA A 18 -16.44 12.49 1.83
CA ALA A 18 -16.08 13.13 0.56
C ALA A 18 -15.36 12.19 -0.44
N GLY A 19 -14.98 10.97 -0.02
CA GLY A 19 -14.30 10.01 -0.89
C GLY A 19 -12.83 10.31 -1.17
N ASN A 20 -12.20 11.20 -0.39
CA ASN A 20 -10.80 11.59 -0.53
C ASN A 20 -9.84 10.69 0.28
N CYS A 21 -10.35 9.72 1.04
CA CYS A 21 -9.51 8.80 1.78
C CYS A 21 -8.65 7.98 0.81
N MET A 22 -7.32 8.01 1.02
CA MET A 22 -6.36 7.19 0.28
C MET A 22 -5.93 5.94 1.05
N HIS A 23 -6.69 5.54 2.08
CA HIS A 23 -6.56 4.24 2.75
C HIS A 23 -5.17 3.91 3.33
N CYS A 24 -4.34 4.92 3.62
CA CYS A 24 -2.96 4.71 4.08
C CYS A 24 -2.88 4.11 5.51
N GLY A 25 -3.92 4.26 6.33
CA GLY A 25 -3.99 3.74 7.70
C GLY A 25 -3.37 4.60 8.80
N ALA A 26 -2.84 5.79 8.48
CA ALA A 26 -2.12 6.63 9.45
C ALA A 26 -2.99 7.03 10.67
N CYS A 27 -4.27 7.35 10.46
CA CYS A 27 -5.18 7.71 11.55
C CYS A 27 -5.37 6.57 12.56
N ALA A 28 -5.46 5.33 12.08
CA ALA A 28 -5.55 4.14 12.92
C ALA A 28 -4.23 3.85 13.64
N GLY A 29 -3.10 4.00 12.97
CA GLY A 29 -1.78 3.80 13.59
C GLY A 29 -1.42 4.84 14.65
N LEU A 30 -1.91 6.08 14.50
CA LEU A 30 -1.75 7.16 15.48
C LEU A 30 -2.70 7.02 16.67
N ASN A 31 -3.88 6.44 16.47
CA ASN A 31 -4.94 6.35 17.46
C ASN A 31 -5.47 4.91 17.58
N PRO A 32 -4.64 3.92 17.93
CA PRO A 32 -5.00 2.51 17.85
C PRO A 32 -6.20 2.12 18.74
N ASP A 33 -6.39 2.80 19.87
CA ASP A 33 -7.51 2.54 20.79
C ASP A 33 -8.81 3.24 20.39
N LEU A 34 -8.72 4.26 19.53
CA LEU A 34 -9.87 5.07 19.11
C LEU A 34 -10.35 4.73 17.69
N VAL A 35 -9.42 4.55 16.76
CA VAL A 35 -9.72 4.42 15.32
C VAL A 35 -9.42 3.00 14.86
N GLY A 36 -10.45 2.32 14.36
CA GLY A 36 -10.35 1.04 13.68
C GLY A 36 -10.36 1.21 12.17
N ILE A 37 -10.09 0.13 11.43
CA ILE A 37 -10.27 0.07 9.99
C ILE A 37 -11.29 -1.04 9.70
N ALA A 38 -12.28 -0.75 8.87
CA ALA A 38 -13.29 -1.70 8.44
C ALA A 38 -13.30 -1.79 6.91
N ASP A 39 -13.47 -3.00 6.39
CA ASP A 39 -13.61 -3.21 4.95
C ASP A 39 -14.98 -2.71 4.49
N THR A 40 -14.99 -1.86 3.46
CA THR A 40 -16.20 -1.32 2.85
C THR A 40 -16.18 -1.49 1.33
N ALA A 41 -17.30 -1.19 0.67
CA ALA A 41 -17.35 -1.16 -0.80
C ALA A 41 -16.38 -0.14 -1.44
N ALA A 42 -15.96 0.87 -0.68
CA ALA A 42 -14.97 1.87 -1.08
C ALA A 42 -13.53 1.50 -0.66
N GLY A 43 -13.32 0.29 -0.12
CA GLY A 43 -12.04 -0.16 0.43
C GLY A 43 -11.98 -0.06 1.96
N PRO A 44 -10.82 -0.34 2.57
CA PRO A 44 -10.64 -0.30 4.02
C PRO A 44 -10.69 1.15 4.54
N LEU A 45 -11.77 1.50 5.22
CA LEU A 45 -12.01 2.86 5.73
C LEU A 45 -11.89 2.94 7.26
N PRO A 46 -11.38 4.07 7.78
CA PRO A 46 -11.30 4.27 9.22
C PRO A 46 -12.68 4.53 9.83
N HIS A 47 -12.90 4.03 11.04
CA HIS A 47 -14.11 4.28 11.85
C HIS A 47 -13.75 4.44 13.33
N LEU A 48 -14.63 5.08 14.11
CA LEU A 48 -14.47 5.15 15.55
C LEU A 48 -14.87 3.84 16.22
N LYS A 49 -14.03 3.35 17.13
CA LYS A 49 -14.34 2.24 18.05
C LYS A 49 -15.17 2.70 19.24
N ARG A 50 -14.99 3.97 19.64
CA ARG A 50 -15.69 4.64 20.75
C ARG A 50 -15.79 6.14 20.50
N PRO A 51 -16.67 6.87 21.21
CA PRO A 51 -16.68 8.33 21.18
C PRO A 51 -15.29 8.93 21.56
N PRO A 52 -14.86 10.02 20.91
CA PRO A 52 -13.60 10.69 21.26
C PRO A 52 -13.65 11.36 22.63
N ALA A 53 -12.65 11.11 23.45
CA ALA A 53 -12.40 11.78 24.72
C ALA A 53 -11.43 12.95 24.52
N ALA A 54 -11.34 13.87 25.49
CA ALA A 54 -10.41 15.00 25.42
C ALA A 54 -8.94 14.56 25.24
N SER A 55 -8.55 13.43 25.82
CA SER A 55 -7.21 12.85 25.70
C SER A 55 -6.83 12.40 24.29
N ASP A 56 -7.81 12.22 23.39
CA ASP A 56 -7.57 11.78 22.02
C ASP A 56 -7.22 12.94 21.08
N GLU A 57 -7.34 14.19 21.54
CA GLU A 57 -7.14 15.39 20.74
C GLU A 57 -5.77 15.43 20.04
N PRO A 58 -4.63 15.17 20.70
CA PRO A 58 -3.33 15.28 20.05
C PRO A 58 -3.13 14.28 18.90
N GLY A 59 -3.64 13.06 19.09
CA GLY A 59 -3.54 11.99 18.10
C GLY A 59 -4.46 12.24 16.89
N LEU A 60 -5.65 12.79 17.11
CA LEU A 60 -6.56 13.20 16.03
C LEU A 60 -6.06 14.46 15.30
N ALA A 61 -5.47 15.42 16.02
CA ALA A 61 -4.89 16.61 15.42
C ALA A 61 -3.74 16.24 14.48
N LEU A 62 -2.85 15.34 14.92
CA LEU A 62 -1.77 14.83 14.08
C LEU A 62 -2.31 14.02 12.90
N ALA A 63 -3.30 13.14 13.13
CA ALA A 63 -3.92 12.36 12.05
C ALA A 63 -4.55 13.25 10.97
N TRP A 64 -5.18 14.35 11.35
CA TRP A 64 -5.68 15.36 10.44
C TRP A 64 -4.56 16.09 9.68
N ALA A 65 -3.52 16.51 10.39
CA ALA A 65 -2.40 17.27 9.83
C ALA A 65 -1.65 16.48 8.74
N VAL A 66 -1.42 15.18 8.97
CA VAL A 66 -0.65 14.30 8.06
C VAL A 66 -1.52 13.55 7.05
N CYS A 67 -2.84 13.79 7.00
CA CYS A 67 -3.73 13.06 6.12
C CYS A 67 -3.46 13.42 4.64
N PRO A 68 -2.98 12.48 3.81
CA PRO A 68 -2.73 12.78 2.41
C PRO A 68 -4.04 13.13 1.66
N GLY A 69 -5.19 12.62 2.12
CA GLY A 69 -6.50 12.92 1.53
C GLY A 69 -6.96 14.37 1.71
N ARG A 70 -6.30 15.14 2.61
CA ARG A 70 -6.46 16.60 2.72
C ARG A 70 -5.63 17.34 1.66
N GLY A 71 -4.61 16.69 1.12
CA GLY A 71 -3.57 17.30 0.30
C GLY A 71 -2.19 17.08 0.92
N VAL A 72 -1.20 16.96 0.04
CA VAL A 72 0.22 16.78 0.41
C VAL A 72 0.96 18.08 0.10
N PRO A 73 1.60 18.72 1.09
CA PRO A 73 2.39 19.94 0.89
C PRO A 73 3.75 19.58 0.27
N PHE A 74 3.75 19.21 -1.02
CA PHE A 74 4.95 18.73 -1.71
C PHE A 74 6.12 19.72 -1.69
N PRO A 75 5.94 21.03 -1.95
CA PRO A 75 7.05 21.98 -1.88
C PRO A 75 7.74 21.99 -0.51
N GLU A 76 6.95 22.05 0.57
CA GLU A 76 7.44 22.09 1.94
C GLU A 76 8.10 20.76 2.34
N LEU A 77 7.56 19.64 1.89
CA LEU A 77 8.17 18.32 2.10
C LEU A 77 9.49 18.18 1.35
N PHE A 78 9.61 18.69 0.12
CA PHE A 78 10.86 18.67 -0.63
C PHE A 78 11.93 19.55 0.00
N ASP A 79 11.54 20.73 0.49
CA ASP A 79 12.43 21.62 1.24
C ASP A 79 12.89 20.97 2.55
N HIS A 80 11.99 20.32 3.29
CA HIS A 80 12.33 19.56 4.51
C HIS A 80 13.30 18.39 4.22
N LEU A 81 13.16 17.73 3.05
CA LEU A 81 14.06 16.68 2.61
C LEU A 81 15.38 17.20 2.01
N GLY A 82 15.54 18.51 1.86
CA GLY A 82 16.71 19.12 1.22
C GLY A 82 16.88 18.74 -0.25
N ALA A 83 15.78 18.37 -0.94
CA ALA A 83 15.81 17.78 -2.26
C ALA A 83 14.71 18.37 -3.14
N ARG A 84 15.02 19.48 -3.83
CA ARG A 84 14.10 20.09 -4.79
C ARG A 84 14.02 19.26 -6.08
N PRO A 85 12.83 19.11 -6.67
CA PRO A 85 12.66 18.33 -7.88
C PRO A 85 13.28 19.05 -9.09
N VAL A 86 13.99 18.30 -9.92
CA VAL A 86 14.39 18.75 -11.27
C VAL A 86 13.17 18.71 -12.22
N SER A 87 12.24 17.78 -11.96
CA SER A 87 10.98 17.65 -12.67
C SER A 87 9.86 17.39 -11.69
N TRP A 88 8.78 18.16 -11.76
CA TRP A 88 7.58 17.94 -10.94
C TRP A 88 6.86 16.63 -11.27
N LEU A 89 7.13 16.04 -12.43
CA LEU A 89 6.58 14.74 -12.82
C LEU A 89 7.31 13.57 -12.15
N LEU A 90 8.64 13.65 -12.02
CA LEU A 90 9.47 12.56 -11.49
C LEU A 90 9.86 12.77 -10.01
N GLY A 91 9.75 14.00 -9.52
CA GLY A 91 10.29 14.40 -8.22
C GLY A 91 11.82 14.52 -8.22
N PRO A 92 12.43 14.69 -7.05
CA PRO A 92 13.88 14.68 -6.89
C PRO A 92 14.45 13.27 -7.08
N TYR A 93 15.49 13.14 -7.91
CA TYR A 93 16.25 11.91 -8.08
C TYR A 93 17.73 12.21 -8.29
N ARG A 94 18.61 11.26 -7.95
CA ARG A 94 20.05 11.39 -8.20
C ARG A 94 20.47 10.73 -9.52
N ALA A 95 19.88 9.59 -9.84
CA ALA A 95 20.11 8.85 -11.07
C ALA A 95 18.95 7.87 -11.32
N ILE A 96 18.79 7.44 -12.57
CA ILE A 96 17.79 6.47 -13.00
C ILE A 96 18.52 5.33 -13.69
N TYR A 97 18.26 4.10 -13.26
CA TYR A 97 18.90 2.89 -13.79
C TYR A 97 17.86 1.83 -14.13
N LEU A 98 18.20 0.94 -15.06
CA LEU A 98 17.46 -0.27 -15.36
C LEU A 98 18.26 -1.48 -14.85
N GLY A 99 17.63 -2.36 -14.08
CA GLY A 99 18.30 -3.52 -13.52
C GLY A 99 17.34 -4.55 -12.93
N HIS A 100 17.90 -5.69 -12.54
CA HIS A 100 17.18 -6.76 -11.85
C HIS A 100 18.06 -7.44 -10.81
N ALA A 101 17.43 -8.19 -9.90
CA ALA A 101 18.14 -9.00 -8.93
C ALA A 101 19.05 -10.01 -9.65
N THR A 102 20.29 -10.10 -9.19
CA THR A 102 21.29 -11.06 -9.68
C THR A 102 21.02 -12.47 -9.16
N GLU A 103 20.41 -12.59 -7.99
CA GLU A 103 20.02 -13.88 -7.42
C GLU A 103 18.75 -14.43 -8.10
N GLU A 104 18.90 -15.61 -8.70
CA GLU A 104 17.86 -16.24 -9.49
C GLU A 104 16.58 -16.55 -8.68
N ARG A 105 16.72 -16.93 -7.40
CA ARG A 105 15.59 -17.21 -6.52
C ARG A 105 14.72 -15.96 -6.31
N ILE A 106 15.33 -14.79 -6.17
CA ILE A 106 14.63 -13.51 -6.06
C ILE A 106 13.99 -13.16 -7.41
N ARG A 107 14.77 -13.24 -8.50
CA ARG A 107 14.31 -12.90 -9.86
C ARG A 107 13.07 -13.69 -10.28
N ARG A 108 13.05 -15.00 -10.03
CA ARG A 108 11.90 -15.86 -10.38
C ARG A 108 10.66 -15.56 -9.56
N ARG A 109 10.83 -15.20 -8.28
CA ARG A 109 9.75 -14.91 -7.34
C ARG A 109 9.26 -13.47 -7.35
N ALA A 110 9.93 -12.56 -8.03
CA ALA A 110 9.54 -11.17 -8.06
C ALA A 110 8.38 -10.91 -9.03
N ALA A 111 7.60 -9.85 -8.77
CA ALA A 111 6.62 -9.35 -9.73
C ALA A 111 7.26 -8.77 -11.01
N SER A 112 8.51 -8.25 -10.89
CA SER A 112 9.26 -7.63 -12.00
C SER A 112 10.77 -7.86 -11.82
N GLY A 113 11.55 -6.79 -11.62
CA GLY A 113 13.00 -6.80 -11.41
C GLY A 113 13.49 -7.60 -10.20
N GLY A 114 12.69 -7.68 -9.14
CA GLY A 114 13.12 -8.18 -7.84
C GLY A 114 14.01 -7.21 -7.06
N VAL A 115 14.14 -5.96 -7.54
CA VAL A 115 15.00 -4.93 -6.96
C VAL A 115 14.59 -4.59 -5.52
N ILE A 116 13.29 -4.38 -5.27
CA ILE A 116 12.78 -4.07 -3.92
C ILE A 116 13.07 -5.25 -2.98
N THR A 117 12.74 -6.47 -3.38
CA THR A 117 13.02 -7.69 -2.59
C THR A 117 14.51 -7.81 -2.25
N ALA A 118 15.39 -7.69 -3.25
CA ALA A 118 16.83 -7.78 -3.06
C ALA A 118 17.36 -6.68 -2.12
N LEU A 119 16.86 -5.45 -2.28
CA LEU A 119 17.23 -4.32 -1.41
C LEU A 119 16.83 -4.57 0.03
N LEU A 120 15.59 -5.02 0.28
CA LEU A 120 15.11 -5.28 1.64
C LEU A 120 15.90 -6.40 2.32
N ILE A 121 16.16 -7.50 1.60
CA ILE A 121 16.99 -8.60 2.11
C ILE A 121 18.38 -8.09 2.47
N HIS A 122 19.01 -7.31 1.59
CA HIS A 122 20.32 -6.72 1.85
C HIS A 122 20.30 -5.81 3.09
N LEU A 123 19.26 -4.99 3.28
CA LEU A 123 19.13 -4.13 4.45
C LEU A 123 19.00 -4.93 5.76
N LEU A 124 18.29 -6.06 5.74
CA LEU A 124 18.18 -6.97 6.90
C LEU A 124 19.51 -7.68 7.19
N GLU A 125 20.13 -8.29 6.18
CA GLU A 125 21.36 -9.08 6.32
C GLU A 125 22.58 -8.24 6.74
N THR A 126 22.60 -6.96 6.35
CA THR A 126 23.65 -6.01 6.76
C THR A 126 23.35 -5.28 8.07
N GLY A 127 22.21 -5.57 8.71
CA GLY A 127 21.79 -4.91 9.95
C GLY A 127 21.42 -3.43 9.80
N ARG A 128 21.27 -2.93 8.57
CA ARG A 128 20.81 -1.55 8.28
C ARG A 128 19.33 -1.35 8.57
N ALA A 129 18.55 -2.42 8.55
CA ALA A 129 17.18 -2.48 9.05
C ALA A 129 17.00 -3.75 9.89
N THR A 130 16.15 -3.67 10.91
CA THR A 130 15.78 -4.80 11.79
C THR A 130 14.47 -5.46 11.37
N ALA A 131 13.69 -4.76 10.54
CA ALA A 131 12.45 -5.26 9.97
C ALA A 131 12.10 -4.48 8.70
N ALA A 132 11.16 -5.00 7.91
CA ALA A 132 10.54 -4.29 6.81
C ALA A 132 9.01 -4.41 6.83
N VAL A 133 8.32 -3.29 6.66
CA VAL A 133 6.88 -3.27 6.38
C VAL A 133 6.67 -3.67 4.92
N VAL A 134 6.00 -4.80 4.71
CA VAL A 134 5.70 -5.38 3.39
C VAL A 134 4.26 -5.86 3.34
N VAL A 135 3.72 -6.05 2.14
CA VAL A 135 2.41 -6.66 1.96
C VAL A 135 2.56 -8.14 1.68
N ARG A 136 1.85 -8.97 2.45
CA ARG A 136 1.75 -10.41 2.21
C ARG A 136 0.36 -10.78 1.73
N VAL A 137 0.32 -11.52 0.62
CA VAL A 137 -0.91 -12.14 0.09
C VAL A 137 -1.01 -13.61 0.52
N GLY A 138 -2.23 -14.10 0.71
CA GLY A 138 -2.48 -15.50 0.98
C GLY A 138 -2.26 -15.92 2.44
N LEU A 139 -2.55 -15.03 3.41
CA LEU A 139 -2.40 -15.33 4.84
C LEU A 139 -3.54 -16.22 5.35
N ARG A 140 -4.76 -15.66 5.44
CA ARG A 140 -5.95 -16.35 5.95
C ARG A 140 -6.73 -17.05 4.84
N THR A 141 -6.86 -16.36 3.71
CA THR A 141 -7.43 -16.88 2.46
C THR A 141 -6.51 -16.52 1.30
N PRO A 142 -6.53 -17.26 0.17
CA PRO A 142 -5.66 -16.99 -0.98
C PRO A 142 -5.69 -15.54 -1.48
N GLU A 143 -6.82 -14.88 -1.34
CA GLU A 143 -7.09 -13.50 -1.74
C GLU A 143 -6.77 -12.46 -0.66
N CYS A 144 -6.68 -12.86 0.61
CA CYS A 144 -6.42 -11.94 1.72
C CYS A 144 -4.99 -11.40 1.66
N ALA A 145 -4.86 -10.08 1.61
CA ALA A 145 -3.60 -9.37 1.69
C ALA A 145 -3.53 -8.51 2.96
N GLU A 146 -2.37 -8.46 3.60
CA GLU A 146 -2.17 -7.69 4.83
C GLU A 146 -0.77 -7.07 4.85
N ALA A 147 -0.67 -5.86 5.41
CA ALA A 147 0.62 -5.29 5.74
C ALA A 147 1.18 -6.01 6.98
N VAL A 148 2.44 -6.44 6.90
CA VAL A 148 3.11 -7.14 7.99
C VAL A 148 4.51 -6.57 8.21
N LEU A 149 5.03 -6.76 9.42
CA LEU A 149 6.41 -6.41 9.76
C LEU A 149 7.31 -7.65 9.63
N ALA A 150 7.93 -7.79 8.45
CA ALA A 150 8.81 -8.90 8.11
C ALA A 150 10.21 -8.73 8.71
N ARG A 151 10.78 -9.78 9.30
CA ARG A 151 12.08 -9.77 10.00
C ARG A 151 13.08 -10.77 9.45
N SER A 152 12.67 -11.65 8.54
CA SER A 152 13.53 -12.66 7.94
C SER A 152 13.54 -12.56 6.41
N ARG A 153 14.62 -13.05 5.81
CA ARG A 153 14.75 -13.20 4.36
C ARG A 153 13.56 -13.97 3.77
N GLU A 154 13.13 -15.02 4.44
CA GLU A 154 12.02 -15.89 4.05
C GLU A 154 10.69 -15.13 4.04
N GLU A 155 10.45 -14.29 5.05
CA GLU A 155 9.25 -13.43 5.11
C GLU A 155 9.24 -12.39 3.98
N ILE A 156 10.40 -11.78 3.66
CA ILE A 156 10.52 -10.86 2.51
C ILE A 156 10.28 -11.58 1.18
N LEU A 157 10.85 -12.78 1.01
CA LEU A 157 10.62 -13.61 -0.17
C LEU A 157 9.14 -14.02 -0.32
N ALA A 158 8.44 -14.24 0.79
CA ALA A 158 7.00 -14.53 0.79
C ALA A 158 6.15 -13.32 0.35
N ALA A 159 6.67 -12.11 0.50
CA ALA A 159 6.03 -10.84 0.14
C ALA A 159 6.46 -10.27 -1.24
N SER A 160 7.13 -11.06 -2.08
CA SER A 160 7.79 -10.56 -3.31
C SER A 160 6.87 -10.32 -4.51
N GLN A 161 5.59 -10.63 -4.39
CA GLN A 161 4.58 -10.43 -5.44
C GLN A 161 3.79 -9.14 -5.23
N SER A 162 3.21 -8.62 -6.32
CA SER A 162 2.32 -7.47 -6.25
C SER A 162 0.96 -7.87 -5.70
N ALA A 163 0.51 -7.22 -4.64
CA ALA A 163 -0.88 -7.23 -4.20
C ALA A 163 -1.62 -6.07 -4.89
N TYR A 164 -2.63 -6.38 -5.69
CA TYR A 164 -3.49 -5.37 -6.34
C TYR A 164 -4.72 -5.07 -5.49
N GLU A 165 -4.46 -4.77 -4.21
CA GLU A 165 -5.48 -4.44 -3.22
C GLU A 165 -5.08 -3.17 -2.49
N VAL A 166 -6.08 -2.37 -2.11
CA VAL A 166 -5.88 -1.20 -1.27
C VAL A 166 -5.69 -1.67 0.16
N LEU A 167 -4.52 -1.39 0.75
CA LEU A 167 -4.17 -1.90 2.09
C LEU A 167 -3.59 -0.80 2.97
N PRO A 168 -4.11 -0.64 4.20
CA PRO A 168 -3.53 0.26 5.18
C PRO A 168 -2.23 -0.33 5.74
N ALA A 169 -1.10 0.31 5.46
CA ALA A 169 0.18 -0.12 6.03
C ALA A 169 0.56 0.65 7.30
N LEU A 170 0.08 1.88 7.44
CA LEU A 170 0.46 2.76 8.56
C LEU A 170 -0.31 2.47 9.85
N HIS A 171 -1.27 1.54 9.84
CA HIS A 171 -1.84 1.00 11.09
C HIS A 171 -0.77 0.32 11.96
N LEU A 172 0.35 -0.14 11.38
CA LEU A 172 1.48 -0.76 12.08
C LEU A 172 2.41 0.25 12.79
N LEU A 173 2.12 1.55 12.77
CA LEU A 173 2.96 2.56 13.45
C LEU A 173 3.33 2.22 14.90
N PRO A 174 2.43 1.68 15.75
CA PRO A 174 2.79 1.26 17.11
C PRO A 174 3.82 0.12 17.13
N GLU A 175 3.68 -0.88 16.25
CA GLU A 175 4.63 -1.99 16.14
C GLU A 175 5.99 -1.52 15.62
N ILE A 176 5.99 -0.63 14.63
CA ILE A 176 7.20 0.00 14.10
C ILE A 176 7.91 0.78 15.22
N ALA A 177 7.17 1.55 16.03
CA ALA A 177 7.71 2.29 17.16
C ALA A 177 8.39 1.40 18.23
N ASN A 178 8.03 0.12 18.29
CA ASN A 178 8.57 -0.89 19.20
C ASN A 178 9.65 -1.78 18.57
N SER A 179 10.02 -1.56 17.30
CA SER A 179 11.09 -2.32 16.63
C SER A 179 12.46 -2.05 17.26
N ALA A 180 13.36 -3.04 17.25
CA ALA A 180 14.68 -2.94 17.91
C ALA A 180 15.60 -1.89 17.26
N GLY A 181 15.41 -1.59 15.98
CA GLY A 181 16.20 -0.61 15.25
C GLY A 181 15.45 -0.01 14.06
N PRO A 182 16.17 0.47 13.03
CA PRO A 182 15.55 1.02 11.83
C PRO A 182 14.65 0.00 11.13
N VAL A 183 13.63 0.50 10.45
CA VAL A 183 12.65 -0.27 9.69
C VAL A 183 12.68 0.20 8.24
N ALA A 184 12.66 -0.73 7.29
CA ALA A 184 12.40 -0.42 5.89
C ALA A 184 10.90 -0.49 5.62
N MET A 185 10.39 0.23 4.63
CA MET A 185 8.97 0.17 4.26
C MET A 185 8.82 0.11 2.76
N VAL A 186 8.05 -0.85 2.28
CA VAL A 186 7.48 -0.78 0.93
C VAL A 186 6.22 0.05 1.02
N ALA A 187 6.20 1.19 0.35
CA ALA A 187 5.12 2.16 0.47
C ALA A 187 4.59 2.60 -0.89
N LEU A 188 3.27 2.72 -1.00
CA LEU A 188 2.63 3.46 -2.07
C LEU A 188 2.82 4.97 -1.89
N PRO A 189 2.64 5.81 -2.93
CA PRO A 189 2.93 7.25 -2.87
C PRO A 189 2.26 7.98 -1.69
N GLU A 190 1.00 7.68 -1.43
CA GLU A 190 0.21 8.25 -0.33
C GLU A 190 0.74 7.83 1.05
N GLN A 191 1.19 6.58 1.19
CA GLN A 191 1.79 6.06 2.42
C GLN A 191 3.16 6.70 2.65
N ALA A 192 3.98 6.82 1.60
CA ALA A 192 5.26 7.49 1.66
C ALA A 192 5.09 8.98 2.04
N ALA A 193 4.12 9.68 1.46
CA ALA A 193 3.81 11.07 1.81
C ALA A 193 3.40 11.21 3.29
N ALA A 194 2.50 10.35 3.78
CA ALA A 194 2.13 10.33 5.20
C ALA A 194 3.33 10.06 6.12
N VAL A 195 4.22 9.12 5.76
CA VAL A 195 5.46 8.86 6.51
C VAL A 195 6.34 10.11 6.57
N ARG A 196 6.53 10.82 5.45
CA ARG A 196 7.35 12.04 5.45
C ARG A 196 6.74 13.16 6.28
N MET A 197 5.42 13.37 6.22
CA MET A 197 4.74 14.34 7.09
C MET A 197 4.84 13.95 8.58
N LEU A 198 4.73 12.66 8.91
CA LEU A 198 4.90 12.15 10.26
C LEU A 198 6.34 12.32 10.78
N GLN A 199 7.34 12.09 9.92
CA GLN A 199 8.75 12.31 10.25
C GLN A 199 9.04 13.79 10.52
N ALA A 200 8.51 14.69 9.69
CA ALA A 200 8.61 16.14 9.89
C ALA A 200 7.94 16.58 11.22
N ALA A 201 6.88 15.89 11.64
CA ALA A 201 6.21 16.10 12.92
C ALA A 201 6.89 15.37 14.11
N GLY A 202 8.03 14.69 13.90
CA GLY A 202 8.78 14.01 14.96
C GLY A 202 8.11 12.74 15.50
N ASN A 203 7.19 12.11 14.76
CA ASN A 203 6.52 10.90 15.22
C ASN A 203 7.54 9.75 15.39
N ARG A 204 7.65 9.22 16.62
CA ARG A 204 8.62 8.16 16.96
C ARG A 204 8.55 6.93 16.06
N GLY A 205 7.35 6.46 15.70
CA GLY A 205 7.18 5.30 14.83
C GLY A 205 7.67 5.59 13.42
N ALA A 206 7.23 6.70 12.82
CA ALA A 206 7.65 7.09 11.49
C ALA A 206 9.15 7.41 11.39
N CYS A 207 9.75 7.99 12.45
CA CYS A 207 11.19 8.26 12.52
C CYS A 207 12.04 6.97 12.55
N LYS A 208 11.48 5.82 12.94
CA LYS A 208 12.17 4.52 12.79
C LYS A 208 12.19 4.02 11.34
N ILE A 209 11.36 4.56 10.45
CA ILE A 209 11.33 4.18 9.03
C ILE A 209 12.49 4.86 8.31
N GLY A 210 13.65 4.21 8.32
CA GLY A 210 14.89 4.72 7.73
C GLY A 210 14.95 4.58 6.21
N PHE A 211 14.21 3.62 5.64
CA PHE A 211 14.22 3.33 4.20
C PHE A 211 12.80 3.21 3.67
N VAL A 212 12.51 3.84 2.54
CA VAL A 212 11.23 3.73 1.84
C VAL A 212 11.49 3.29 0.41
N ALA A 213 10.91 2.16 0.01
CA ALA A 213 10.96 1.63 -1.34
C ALA A 213 9.57 1.69 -1.97
N GLY A 214 9.40 2.55 -2.98
CA GLY A 214 8.12 2.69 -3.69
C GLY A 214 8.12 1.92 -5.01
N PRO A 215 7.19 0.97 -5.24
CA PRO A 215 6.95 0.46 -6.59
C PRO A 215 6.27 1.54 -7.45
N THR A 216 6.42 1.45 -8.78
CA THR A 216 5.63 2.29 -9.70
C THR A 216 4.15 2.01 -9.51
N TRP A 217 3.36 3.09 -9.36
CA TRP A 217 1.94 3.01 -9.05
C TRP A 217 1.09 3.58 -10.20
N GLY A 218 -0.07 2.99 -10.46
CA GLY A 218 -0.95 3.45 -11.54
C GLY A 218 -2.23 2.62 -11.76
N ARG A 219 -2.32 1.41 -11.19
CA ARG A 219 -3.51 0.55 -11.23
C ARG A 219 -3.68 -0.20 -9.91
N THR A 220 -4.62 0.21 -9.06
CA THR A 220 -5.02 -0.53 -7.85
C THR A 220 -6.49 -0.90 -7.95
N CYS A 221 -6.84 -2.10 -7.49
CA CYS A 221 -8.20 -2.57 -7.43
C CYS A 221 -8.69 -2.59 -5.98
N ILE A 222 -9.95 -2.23 -5.77
CA ILE A 222 -10.62 -2.44 -4.48
C ILE A 222 -11.23 -3.85 -4.51
N ALA A 223 -10.86 -4.72 -3.57
CA ALA A 223 -11.30 -6.13 -3.57
C ALA A 223 -12.83 -6.28 -3.60
N ALA A 224 -13.56 -5.42 -2.87
CA ALA A 224 -15.02 -5.37 -2.90
C ALA A 224 -15.61 -5.10 -4.30
N ARG A 225 -14.91 -4.33 -5.15
CA ARG A 225 -15.29 -4.11 -6.55
C ARG A 225 -14.90 -5.27 -7.47
N CYS A 226 -13.96 -6.11 -7.06
CA CYS A 226 -13.52 -7.28 -7.83
C CYS A 226 -14.37 -8.52 -7.60
N ALA A 227 -14.95 -8.67 -6.40
CA ALA A 227 -15.76 -9.82 -6.00
C ALA A 227 -16.89 -10.21 -7.01
N PRO A 228 -17.59 -9.27 -7.67
CA PRO A 228 -18.61 -9.62 -8.66
C PRO A 228 -18.06 -10.18 -9.99
N SER A 229 -16.77 -9.94 -10.30
CA SER A 229 -16.16 -10.28 -11.60
C SER A 229 -15.48 -11.64 -11.65
N TRP A 230 -15.43 -12.36 -10.53
CA TRP A 230 -14.77 -13.67 -10.39
C TRP A 230 -15.66 -14.83 -10.88
N PRO A 231 -16.98 -14.89 -10.58
CA PRO A 231 -17.84 -15.97 -11.05
C PRO A 231 -17.93 -16.07 -12.59
N ALA A 232 -17.81 -14.94 -13.29
CA ALA A 232 -17.88 -14.87 -14.76
C ALA A 232 -16.68 -15.49 -15.49
N THR A 233 -15.66 -15.98 -14.76
CA THR A 233 -14.43 -16.55 -15.35
C THR A 233 -14.28 -18.06 -15.21
N GLY A 234 -15.22 -18.75 -14.56
CA GLY A 234 -15.11 -20.19 -14.30
C GLY A 234 -13.93 -20.56 -13.37
N LEU A 235 -13.34 -19.58 -12.69
CA LEU A 235 -12.22 -19.77 -11.77
C LEU A 235 -12.74 -19.95 -10.33
N ASP A 236 -12.40 -21.08 -9.73
CA ASP A 236 -12.71 -21.41 -8.35
C ASP A 236 -12.05 -20.42 -7.37
N ARG A 237 -12.84 -19.82 -6.48
CA ARG A 237 -12.40 -18.90 -5.40
C ARG A 237 -11.26 -19.46 -4.55
N LYS A 238 -11.09 -20.78 -4.51
CA LYS A 238 -10.08 -21.47 -3.69
C LYS A 238 -8.70 -21.53 -4.33
N ARG A 239 -8.54 -21.17 -5.60
CA ARG A 239 -7.23 -21.22 -6.26
C ARG A 239 -6.42 -19.97 -5.92
N ARG A 240 -5.11 -20.13 -5.74
CA ARG A 240 -4.15 -19.05 -5.45
C ARG A 240 -3.42 -18.59 -6.71
N SER A 241 -3.54 -17.31 -7.07
CA SER A 241 -2.78 -16.79 -8.21
C SER A 241 -1.29 -16.77 -7.84
N ALA A 242 -0.45 -17.34 -8.70
CA ALA A 242 0.99 -17.43 -8.49
C ALA A 242 1.67 -16.09 -8.80
N ARG A 243 1.13 -15.35 -9.77
CA ARG A 243 1.65 -14.05 -10.22
C ARG A 243 0.51 -13.21 -10.78
N SER A 244 0.55 -11.91 -10.48
CA SER A 244 -0.32 -10.90 -11.10
C SER A 244 0.56 -9.75 -11.62
N SER A 245 0.36 -9.33 -12.86
CA SER A 245 1.08 -8.21 -13.47
C SER A 245 0.17 -7.37 -14.34
N GLY A 246 0.21 -6.04 -14.15
CA GLY A 246 -0.39 -5.07 -15.06
C GLY A 246 0.65 -4.44 -15.95
N GLY A 247 0.53 -4.56 -17.27
CA GLY A 247 1.49 -3.98 -18.21
C GLY A 247 1.00 -3.98 -19.66
N PRO A 248 1.64 -3.23 -20.57
CA PRO A 248 1.40 -3.32 -22.00
C PRO A 248 1.96 -4.64 -22.53
N ALA A 249 1.16 -5.72 -22.42
CA ALA A 249 1.36 -6.88 -23.26
C ALA A 249 0.88 -6.50 -24.67
N SER A 250 1.79 -6.03 -25.54
CA SER A 250 1.58 -5.81 -26.98
C SER A 250 0.16 -5.31 -27.34
N GLY A 251 -0.15 -4.06 -27.03
CA GLY A 251 -1.50 -3.50 -27.13
C GLY A 251 -1.87 -2.64 -25.92
N PRO A 252 -3.14 -2.22 -25.76
CA PRO A 252 -3.56 -1.17 -24.83
C PRO A 252 -3.60 -1.65 -23.37
N GLY A 253 -2.49 -2.18 -22.85
CA GLY A 253 -2.36 -2.69 -21.49
C GLY A 253 -3.27 -3.88 -21.16
N GLY A 254 -2.81 -4.76 -20.29
CA GLY A 254 -3.64 -5.83 -19.75
C GLY A 254 -3.23 -6.24 -18.34
N PHE A 255 -4.17 -6.87 -17.63
CA PHE A 255 -3.93 -7.56 -16.38
C PHE A 255 -3.77 -9.04 -16.67
N GLU A 256 -2.64 -9.62 -16.26
CA GLU A 256 -2.34 -11.03 -16.42
C GLU A 256 -2.23 -11.69 -15.05
N SER A 257 -2.98 -12.77 -14.85
CA SER A 257 -2.89 -13.61 -13.65
C SER A 257 -2.58 -15.05 -14.06
N SER A 258 -1.53 -15.64 -13.48
CA SER A 258 -1.13 -17.03 -13.75
C SER A 258 -1.21 -17.90 -12.49
N TRP A 259 -1.43 -19.20 -12.70
CA TRP A 259 -1.64 -20.18 -11.63
C TRP A 259 -0.51 -21.23 -11.61
N PRO A 260 -0.20 -21.84 -10.45
CA PRO A 260 0.85 -22.87 -10.35
C PRO A 260 0.62 -24.09 -11.25
N THR A 261 -0.63 -24.35 -11.63
CA THR A 261 -1.06 -25.48 -12.47
C THR A 261 -1.00 -25.19 -13.98
N GLY A 262 -0.43 -24.05 -14.38
CA GLY A 262 -0.19 -23.73 -15.80
C GLY A 262 -1.27 -22.89 -16.50
N GLY A 263 -2.35 -22.52 -15.80
CA GLY A 263 -3.37 -21.61 -16.35
C GLY A 263 -2.90 -20.15 -16.39
N CYS A 264 -3.27 -19.42 -17.44
CA CYS A 264 -3.06 -17.97 -17.55
C CYS A 264 -4.35 -17.27 -18.00
N LEU A 265 -4.72 -16.20 -17.30
CA LEU A 265 -5.85 -15.32 -17.65
C LEU A 265 -5.30 -13.93 -17.99
N LYS A 266 -5.61 -13.44 -19.20
CA LYS A 266 -5.29 -12.08 -19.66
C LYS A 266 -6.58 -11.26 -19.81
N ARG A 267 -6.60 -10.05 -19.26
CA ARG A 267 -7.72 -9.09 -19.36
C ARG A 267 -7.25 -7.77 -19.97
N PRO A 268 -7.96 -7.17 -20.95
CA PRO A 268 -7.66 -5.83 -21.45
C PRO A 268 -7.87 -4.74 -20.39
N SER A 269 -7.09 -3.64 -20.43
CA SER A 269 -7.15 -2.54 -19.44
C SER A 269 -8.55 -1.94 -19.22
N PHE A 270 -9.45 -2.01 -20.20
CA PHE A 270 -10.72 -1.28 -20.21
C PHE A 270 -11.91 -2.01 -19.57
N THR A 271 -11.74 -3.24 -19.06
CA THR A 271 -12.88 -4.00 -18.50
C THR A 271 -13.14 -3.75 -17.00
N THR A 272 -12.47 -2.76 -16.40
CA THR A 272 -12.65 -2.44 -14.96
C THR A 272 -13.36 -1.10 -14.74
N THR A 273 -14.41 -0.77 -15.49
CA THR A 273 -15.47 0.12 -14.99
C THR A 273 -16.77 -0.03 -15.79
N ILE A 274 -17.88 -0.09 -15.05
CA ILE A 274 -19.29 0.07 -15.48
C ILE A 274 -19.88 -1.14 -16.23
N SER A 275 -20.82 -1.82 -15.56
CA SER A 275 -21.81 -2.71 -16.22
C SER A 275 -22.51 -1.91 -17.31
N PRO A 276 -22.47 -2.35 -18.58
CA PRO A 276 -23.69 -2.96 -19.10
C PRO A 276 -23.41 -4.17 -20.01
N LEU A 277 -24.32 -5.15 -19.93
CA LEU A 277 -24.82 -5.98 -21.02
C LEU A 277 -23.89 -6.29 -22.20
N SER A 278 -23.63 -7.59 -22.36
CA SER A 278 -23.47 -8.27 -23.65
C SER A 278 -22.21 -7.92 -24.46
N ILE A 279 -21.37 -8.94 -24.71
CA ILE A 279 -20.85 -9.34 -26.03
C ILE A 279 -19.74 -10.36 -25.74
N TRP A 280 -20.12 -11.64 -25.69
CA TRP A 280 -19.19 -12.73 -25.89
C TRP A 280 -19.10 -12.98 -27.40
N ARG A 281 -17.92 -12.81 -27.99
CA ARG A 281 -17.55 -13.53 -29.21
C ARG A 281 -16.44 -14.51 -28.84
N ALA A 282 -16.83 -15.78 -28.75
CA ALA A 282 -15.88 -16.88 -28.78
C ALA A 282 -15.40 -17.04 -30.22
N THR A 283 -14.09 -17.01 -30.44
CA THR A 283 -13.47 -17.59 -31.64
C THR A 283 -12.58 -18.74 -31.19
N ARG A 284 -12.69 -19.82 -31.98
CA ARG A 284 -12.43 -21.23 -31.69
C ARG A 284 -11.03 -21.56 -31.17
#